data_AF-A0A4S8IN31-F1
#
_entry.id   AF-A0A4S8IN31-F1
#
_cell.length_a   1.000
_cell.length_b   1.000
_cell.length_c   1.000
_cell.angle_alpha   90.00
_cell.angle_beta   90.00
_cell.angle_gamma   90.00
#
_symmetry.space_group_name_H-M   'P 1'
#
loop_
_entity.id
_entity.type
_entity.pdbx_description
1 polymer ?
#
loop_
_entity_poly.entity_id
_entity_poly.type
_entity_poly.pdbx_seq_one_letter_code
_entity_poly.pdbx_strand_id
1 'polypeptide(L)'
;MASALKIAALFFLLCGSWRWSAVSGTSPMTAVDMFEQWIAQHGRTYANESEKSYRLGVFTRNLDYVNAFRQAGNHSYTVGLNGFADLTEEEFLAAYTTTGLSPSEDSYPGLKPFQYANVAAPSSIDWRNEGAVTPVKNQAQCGEDSASCNSSIPIQLIL
;
A
#
# COMPACT_ATOMS: atom_id res chain seq x y z
N MET A 1 45.61 -39.63 33.91
CA MET A 1 44.56 -38.97 33.11
C MET A 1 43.35 -38.59 33.97
N ALA A 2 43.53 -37.81 35.04
CA ALA A 2 42.43 -37.39 35.93
C ALA A 2 42.57 -35.95 36.46
N SER A 3 43.58 -35.20 36.00
CA SER A 3 43.90 -33.85 36.51
C SER A 3 43.47 -32.73 35.55
N ALA A 4 43.40 -33.00 34.23
CA ALA A 4 42.94 -32.02 33.24
C ALA A 4 41.41 -31.81 33.23
N LEU A 5 40.63 -32.77 33.75
CA LEU A 5 39.16 -32.72 33.71
C LEU A 5 38.55 -31.81 34.79
N LYS A 6 39.30 -31.47 35.85
CA LYS A 6 38.81 -30.60 36.93
C LYS A 6 38.96 -29.11 36.62
N ILE A 7 39.89 -28.73 35.73
CA ILE A 7 40.17 -27.33 35.41
C ILE A 7 39.15 -26.77 34.40
N ALA A 8 38.65 -27.60 33.48
CA ALA A 8 37.60 -27.21 32.53
C ALA A 8 36.24 -26.94 33.20
N ALA A 9 35.97 -27.53 34.36
CA ALA A 9 34.69 -27.37 35.07
C ALA A 9 34.57 -26.05 35.84
N LEU A 10 35.68 -25.35 36.11
CA LEU A 10 35.69 -24.10 36.88
C LEU A 10 35.54 -22.85 36.00
N PHE A 11 35.80 -22.92 34.69
CA PHE A 11 35.61 -21.80 33.77
C PHE A 11 34.15 -21.63 33.31
N PHE A 12 33.36 -22.71 33.30
CA PHE A 12 31.94 -22.63 32.94
C PHE A 12 31.04 -22.07 34.05
N LEU A 13 31.52 -22.02 35.30
CA LEU A 13 30.76 -21.52 36.45
C LEU A 13 30.90 -20.01 36.70
N LEU A 14 31.79 -19.31 36.00
CA LEU A 14 32.00 -17.85 36.14
C LEU A 14 31.51 -17.00 34.95
N CYS A 15 30.97 -17.62 33.89
CA CYS A 15 30.39 -16.89 32.75
C CYS A 15 28.96 -17.36 32.39
N GLY A 16 28.31 -18.15 33.25
CA GLY A 16 26.96 -18.67 33.01
C GLY A 16 25.81 -17.69 33.22
N SER A 17 26.08 -16.43 33.59
CA SER A 17 25.04 -15.42 33.86
C SER A 17 25.07 -14.27 32.88
N TRP A 18 25.25 -14.56 31.59
CA TRP A 18 24.79 -13.66 30.53
C TRP A 18 23.36 -14.05 30.23
N ARG A 19 22.44 -13.75 31.17
CA ARG A 19 21.02 -13.65 30.82
C ARG A 19 20.94 -12.48 29.86
N TRP A 20 20.96 -12.77 28.56
CA TRP A 20 20.48 -11.83 27.56
C TRP A 20 18.98 -11.69 27.84
N SER A 21 18.64 -10.79 28.75
CA SER A 21 17.28 -10.28 28.81
C SER A 21 17.07 -9.64 27.46
N ALA A 22 16.36 -10.32 26.56
CA ALA A 22 15.78 -9.66 25.41
C ALA A 22 14.87 -8.58 25.99
N VAL A 23 15.35 -7.34 26.01
CA VAL A 23 14.50 -6.21 26.32
C VAL A 23 13.59 -6.10 25.10
N SER A 24 12.42 -6.72 25.17
CA SER A 24 11.35 -6.46 24.23
C SER A 24 10.77 -5.09 24.58
N GLY A 25 11.57 -4.05 24.38
CA GLY A 25 11.18 -2.66 24.49
C GLY A 25 10.46 -2.26 23.22
N THR A 26 9.30 -2.84 22.93
CA THR A 26 8.38 -2.25 21.97
C THR A 26 7.73 -1.05 22.66
N SER A 27 8.45 0.06 22.69
CA SER A 27 7.80 1.36 22.85
C SER A 27 6.74 1.50 21.75
N PRO A 28 5.55 2.02 22.02
CA PRO A 28 4.60 2.34 20.96
C PRO A 28 5.31 3.23 19.94
N MET A 29 5.25 2.82 18.67
CA MET A 29 5.86 3.53 17.56
C MET A 29 5.20 4.90 17.43
N THR A 30 5.99 5.96 17.33
CA THR A 30 5.44 7.31 17.13
C THR A 30 5.00 7.51 15.67
N ALA A 31 4.16 8.51 15.41
CA ALA A 31 3.79 8.86 14.02
C ALA A 31 5.03 9.20 13.16
N VAL A 32 6.06 9.78 13.78
CA VAL A 32 7.35 10.06 13.12
C VAL A 32 8.05 8.75 12.73
N ASP A 33 8.15 7.80 13.66
CA ASP A 33 8.78 6.50 13.38
C ASP A 33 8.02 5.73 12.28
N MET A 34 6.68 5.76 12.32
CA MET A 34 5.83 5.17 11.29
C MET A 34 6.05 5.83 9.92
N PHE A 35 6.20 7.16 9.90
CA PHE A 35 6.44 7.90 8.67
C PHE A 35 7.80 7.56 8.06
N GLU A 36 8.87 7.51 8.85
CA GLU A 36 10.21 7.13 8.34
C GLU A 36 10.23 5.70 7.79
N GLN A 37 9.55 4.76 8.45
CA GLN A 37 9.40 3.39 7.93
C GLN A 37 8.59 3.37 6.64
N TRP A 38 7.51 4.14 6.58
CA TRP A 38 6.66 4.23 5.40
C TRP A 38 7.41 4.86 4.22
N ILE A 39 8.22 5.91 4.45
CA ILE A 39 9.11 6.51 3.45
C ILE A 39 10.04 5.45 2.87
N ALA A 40 10.71 4.68 3.73
CA ALA A 40 11.65 3.65 3.31
C ALA A 40 10.95 2.53 2.52
N GLN A 41 9.76 2.11 2.96
CA GLN A 41 8.96 1.08 2.31
C GLN A 41 8.48 1.49 0.91
N HIS A 42 8.10 2.77 0.74
CA HIS A 42 7.54 3.29 -0.50
C HIS A 42 8.56 4.04 -1.37
N GLY A 43 9.83 4.06 -0.97
CA GLY A 43 10.91 4.72 -1.70
C GLY A 43 10.69 6.22 -1.88
N ARG A 44 10.11 6.89 -0.89
CA ARG A 44 9.80 8.34 -0.98
C ARG A 44 11.05 9.19 -0.78
N THR A 45 11.08 10.32 -1.49
CA THR A 45 12.10 11.35 -1.35
C THR A 45 11.43 12.72 -1.44
N TYR A 46 11.90 13.68 -0.63
CA TYR A 46 11.37 15.04 -0.59
C TYR A 46 12.48 16.04 -0.92
N ALA A 47 12.12 17.18 -1.52
CA ALA A 47 13.09 18.16 -2.01
C ALA A 47 13.83 18.88 -0.87
N ASN A 48 13.18 19.06 0.27
CA ASN A 48 13.76 19.71 1.45
C ASN A 48 13.02 19.32 2.74
N GLU A 49 13.58 19.72 3.88
CA GLU A 49 13.03 19.42 5.20
C GLU A 49 11.65 20.05 5.44
N SER A 50 11.38 21.22 4.85
CA SER A 50 10.07 21.89 4.95
C SER A 50 8.98 21.04 4.28
N GLU A 51 9.26 20.51 3.08
CA GLU A 51 8.37 19.58 2.40
C GLU A 51 8.20 18.29 3.20
N LYS A 52 9.28 17.68 3.69
CA LYS A 52 9.22 16.48 4.53
C LYS A 52 8.35 16.69 5.77
N SER A 53 8.51 17.84 6.44
CA SER A 53 7.70 18.21 7.61
C SER A 53 6.22 18.41 7.25
N TYR A 54 5.93 19.03 6.10
CA TYR A 54 4.56 19.15 5.61
C TYR A 54 3.93 17.78 5.35
N ARG A 55 4.67 16.89 4.67
CA ARG A 55 4.25 15.52 4.32
C ARG A 55 4.03 14.65 5.55
N LEU A 56 4.86 14.79 6.58
CA LEU A 56 4.63 14.17 7.90
C LEU A 56 3.29 14.62 8.50
N GLY A 57 2.94 15.91 8.39
CA GLY A 57 1.67 16.43 8.87
C GLY A 57 0.46 15.84 8.15
N VAL A 58 0.56 15.67 6.82
CA VAL A 58 -0.47 15.00 6.01
C VAL A 58 -0.56 13.52 6.37
N PHE A 59 0.57 12.83 6.46
CA PHE A 59 0.65 11.43 6.87
C PHE A 59 0.03 11.17 8.24
N THR A 60 0.31 12.04 9.22
CA THR A 60 -0.25 11.93 10.57
C THR A 60 -1.77 12.06 10.54
N ARG A 61 -2.30 13.01 9.74
CA ARG A 61 -3.75 13.17 9.57
C ARG A 61 -4.40 11.93 8.94
N ASN A 62 -3.76 11.34 7.93
CA ASN A 62 -4.23 10.12 7.28
C ASN A 62 -4.14 8.90 8.22
N LEU A 63 -3.12 8.83 9.07
CA LEU A 63 -3.00 7.82 10.13
C LEU A 63 -4.14 7.93 11.14
N ASP A 64 -4.46 9.15 11.59
CA ASP A 64 -5.58 9.39 12.50
C ASP A 64 -6.90 8.96 11.89
N TYR A 65 -7.14 9.28 10.61
CA TYR A 65 -8.30 8.81 9.86
C TYR A 65 -8.39 7.28 9.83
N VAL A 66 -7.30 6.59 9.46
CA VAL A 66 -7.25 5.12 9.41
C VAL A 66 -7.54 4.51 10.77
N ASN A 67 -6.99 5.09 11.84
CA ASN A 67 -7.21 4.62 13.20
C ASN A 67 -8.66 4.82 13.65
N ALA A 68 -9.25 5.99 13.39
CA ALA A 68 -10.64 6.28 13.69
C ALA A 68 -11.60 5.33 12.93
N PHE A 69 -11.34 5.12 11.64
CA PHE A 69 -12.11 4.19 10.81
C PHE A 69 -12.06 2.76 11.36
N ARG A 70 -10.86 2.27 11.72
CA ARG A 70 -10.71 0.94 12.30
C ARG A 70 -11.44 0.81 13.65
N GLN A 71 -11.41 1.85 14.48
CA GLN A 71 -12.07 1.85 15.79
C GLN A 71 -13.60 1.83 15.68
N ALA A 72 -14.17 2.44 14.64
CA ALA A 72 -15.62 2.44 14.43
C ALA A 72 -16.18 1.02 14.15
N GLY A 73 -15.36 0.11 13.59
CA GLY A 73 -15.61 -1.34 13.60
C GLY A 73 -16.82 -1.85 12.79
N ASN A 74 -17.54 -0.98 12.07
CA ASN A 74 -18.77 -1.30 11.35
C ASN A 74 -18.64 -1.02 9.84
N HIS A 75 -17.62 -1.63 9.23
CA HIS A 75 -17.31 -1.41 7.82
C HIS A 75 -17.18 -2.75 7.08
N SER A 76 -17.70 -2.81 5.85
CA SER A 76 -17.52 -3.94 4.93
C SER A 76 -16.15 -3.94 4.23
N TYR A 77 -15.34 -2.92 4.48
CA TYR A 77 -14.01 -2.72 3.91
C TYR A 77 -13.05 -2.18 4.97
N THR A 78 -11.76 -2.19 4.65
CA THR A 78 -10.69 -1.69 5.51
C THR A 78 -9.89 -0.63 4.79
N VAL A 79 -9.50 0.41 5.52
CA VAL A 79 -8.56 1.43 5.04
C VAL A 79 -7.18 1.21 5.66
N GLY A 80 -6.13 1.68 4.99
CA GLY A 80 -4.75 1.56 5.46
C GLY A 80 -3.83 2.60 4.86
N LEU A 81 -2.63 2.74 5.45
CA LEU A 81 -1.59 3.62 4.96
C LEU A 81 -0.91 3.01 3.72
N ASN A 82 -1.38 3.37 2.54
CA ASN A 82 -0.86 2.92 1.26
C ASN A 82 0.12 3.94 0.65
N GLY A 83 0.47 3.79 -0.63
CA GLY A 83 1.39 4.69 -1.35
C GLY A 83 0.89 6.14 -1.54
N PHE A 84 -0.30 6.48 -1.06
CA PHE A 84 -0.89 7.82 -1.10
C PHE A 84 -0.99 8.45 0.30
N ALA A 85 -0.43 7.81 1.33
CA ALA A 85 -0.58 8.27 2.71
C ALA A 85 0.01 9.66 3.00
N ASP A 86 0.91 10.19 2.16
CA ASP A 86 1.48 11.54 2.29
C ASP A 86 0.80 12.59 1.40
N LEU A 87 -0.31 12.25 0.75
CA LEU A 87 -1.10 13.16 -0.09
C LEU A 87 -2.38 13.61 0.62
N THR A 88 -2.78 14.85 0.36
CA THR A 88 -4.14 15.29 0.68
C THR A 88 -5.13 14.72 -0.35
N GLU A 89 -6.42 14.76 -0.02
CA GLU A 89 -7.47 14.36 -0.95
C GLU A 89 -7.40 15.18 -2.25
N GLU A 90 -7.19 16.48 -2.15
CA GLU A 90 -7.12 17.38 -3.30
C GLU A 90 -5.89 17.09 -4.17
N GLU A 91 -4.73 16.84 -3.56
CA GLU A 91 -3.51 16.45 -4.28
C GLU A 91 -3.69 15.09 -4.97
N PHE A 92 -4.31 14.13 -4.28
CA PHE A 92 -4.60 12.83 -4.84
C PHE A 92 -5.53 12.95 -6.06
N LEU A 93 -6.64 13.69 -5.92
CA LEU A 93 -7.59 13.88 -7.01
C LEU A 93 -6.93 14.58 -8.21
N ALA A 94 -6.17 15.64 -7.97
CA ALA A 94 -5.50 16.40 -9.03
C ALA A 94 -4.47 15.57 -9.82
N ALA A 95 -3.74 14.67 -9.15
CA ALA A 95 -2.67 13.90 -9.79
C ALA A 95 -3.11 12.52 -10.32
N TYR A 96 -4.12 11.91 -9.69
CA TYR A 96 -4.50 10.51 -9.94
C TYR A 96 -5.94 10.32 -10.45
N THR A 97 -6.69 11.40 -10.67
CA THR A 97 -8.02 11.29 -11.30
C THR A 97 -8.12 12.14 -12.56
N THR A 98 -8.78 11.61 -13.58
CA THR A 98 -9.06 12.35 -14.80
C THR A 98 -10.34 13.15 -14.59
N THR A 99 -10.20 14.46 -14.35
CA THR A 99 -11.33 15.38 -14.43
C THR A 99 -11.60 15.71 -15.90
N GLY A 100 -12.81 15.45 -16.41
CA GLY A 100 -13.25 15.97 -17.71
C GLY A 100 -13.29 14.98 -18.88
N LEU A 101 -13.51 13.68 -18.62
CA LEU A 101 -14.06 12.81 -19.67
C LEU A 101 -15.51 13.26 -19.92
N SER A 102 -15.71 14.19 -20.86
CA SER A 102 -16.98 14.23 -21.58
C SER A 102 -17.14 12.86 -22.22
N PRO A 103 -18.27 12.16 -22.03
CA PRO A 103 -18.59 11.03 -22.87
C PRO A 103 -18.46 11.55 -24.30
N SER A 104 -17.48 11.07 -25.07
CA SER A 104 -17.55 11.31 -26.49
C SER A 104 -18.76 10.50 -26.94
N GLU A 105 -19.79 11.19 -27.42
CA GLU A 105 -20.89 10.56 -28.15
C GLU A 105 -20.41 10.10 -29.53
N ASP A 106 -19.20 9.53 -29.58
CA ASP A 106 -18.67 8.88 -30.77
C ASP A 106 -19.46 7.58 -30.93
N SER A 107 -20.62 7.75 -31.55
CA SER A 107 -21.42 6.68 -32.12
C SER A 107 -20.55 6.04 -33.19
N TYR A 108 -19.79 5.00 -32.83
CA TYR A 108 -19.00 4.24 -33.80
C TYR A 108 -19.94 3.74 -34.90
N PRO A 109 -19.83 4.27 -36.14
CA PRO A 109 -20.74 3.90 -37.20
C PRO A 109 -20.53 2.42 -37.53
N GLY A 110 -21.58 1.61 -37.35
CA GLY A 110 -21.56 0.19 -37.69
C GLY A 110 -21.57 -0.79 -36.51
N LEU A 111 -21.54 -0.33 -35.25
CA LEU A 111 -21.79 -1.21 -34.12
C LEU A 111 -23.29 -1.56 -34.05
N LYS A 112 -23.62 -2.84 -34.26
CA LYS A 112 -24.95 -3.34 -33.94
C LYS A 112 -25.14 -3.35 -32.42
N PRO A 113 -26.33 -2.98 -31.91
CA PRO A 113 -26.62 -3.12 -30.49
C PRO A 113 -26.37 -4.57 -30.05
N PHE A 114 -25.59 -4.73 -28.99
CA PHE A 114 -25.36 -6.04 -28.39
C PHE A 114 -26.68 -6.57 -27.82
N GLN A 115 -27.02 -7.82 -28.16
CA GLN A 115 -28.17 -8.53 -27.59
C GLN A 115 -27.66 -9.84 -26.98
N TYR A 116 -28.03 -10.09 -25.73
CA TYR A 116 -27.74 -11.36 -25.06
C TYR A 116 -28.53 -12.49 -25.73
N ALA A 117 -27.90 -13.65 -25.92
CA ALA A 117 -28.61 -14.89 -26.19
C ALA A 117 -29.35 -15.38 -24.91
N ASN A 118 -30.29 -16.31 -25.04
CA ASN A 118 -30.89 -17.02 -23.89
C ASN A 118 -29.84 -17.95 -23.25
N VAL A 119 -28.94 -17.39 -22.46
CA VAL A 119 -27.87 -18.12 -21.75
C VAL A 119 -27.97 -17.91 -20.24
N ALA A 120 -27.75 -18.99 -19.49
CA ALA A 120 -27.61 -18.93 -18.05
C ALA A 120 -26.20 -18.43 -17.70
N ALA A 121 -26.11 -17.29 -17.00
CA ALA A 121 -24.85 -16.76 -16.52
C ALA A 121 -24.39 -17.50 -15.24
N PRO A 122 -23.08 -17.65 -15.01
CA PRO A 122 -22.56 -18.19 -13.77
C PRO A 122 -22.84 -17.25 -12.59
N SER A 123 -22.84 -17.78 -11.36
CA SER A 123 -23.03 -16.99 -10.14
C SER A 123 -21.84 -16.08 -9.82
N SER A 124 -20.65 -16.40 -10.30
CA SER A 124 -19.43 -15.59 -10.18
C SER A 124 -18.46 -15.92 -11.30
N ILE A 125 -17.69 -14.94 -11.73
CA ILE A 125 -16.60 -15.09 -12.71
C ILE A 125 -15.41 -14.23 -12.27
N ASP A 126 -14.20 -14.78 -12.37
CA ASP A 126 -12.95 -14.06 -12.13
C ASP A 126 -12.03 -14.24 -13.35
N TRP A 127 -11.97 -13.21 -14.19
CA TRP A 127 -11.20 -13.20 -15.44
C TRP A 127 -9.69 -13.38 -15.23
N ARG A 128 -9.17 -13.20 -14.01
CA ARG A 128 -7.77 -13.48 -13.69
C ARG A 128 -7.46 -14.97 -13.82
N ASN A 129 -8.43 -15.83 -13.50
CA ASN A 129 -8.28 -17.28 -13.63
C ASN A 129 -8.31 -17.73 -15.10
N GLU A 130 -8.87 -16.91 -15.98
CA GLU A 130 -8.98 -17.17 -17.42
C GLU A 130 -7.78 -16.61 -18.21
N GLY A 131 -6.77 -16.04 -17.54
CA GLY A 131 -5.62 -15.42 -18.20
C GLY A 131 -5.97 -14.16 -19.02
N ALA A 132 -7.16 -13.61 -18.84
CA ALA A 132 -7.66 -12.44 -19.58
C ALA A 132 -7.25 -11.10 -18.93
N VAL A 133 -6.58 -11.14 -17.77
CA VAL A 133 -6.17 -9.94 -17.00
C VAL A 133 -4.65 -9.84 -16.96
N THR A 134 -4.12 -8.70 -17.41
CA THR A 134 -2.69 -8.37 -17.32
C THR A 134 -2.29 -8.00 -15.89
N PRO A 135 -0.99 -8.00 -15.55
CA PRO A 135 -0.53 -7.48 -14.26
C PRO A 135 -0.99 -6.03 -14.00
N VAL A 136 -1.22 -5.71 -12.73
CA VAL A 136 -1.59 -4.35 -12.29
C VAL A 136 -0.47 -3.37 -12.65
N LYS A 137 -0.84 -2.26 -13.28
CA LYS A 137 0.07 -1.16 -13.68
C LYS A 137 -0.06 0.04 -12.75
N ASN A 138 0.95 0.90 -12.72
CA ASN A 138 0.92 2.17 -12.00
C ASN A 138 0.76 3.34 -12.98
N GLN A 139 -0.36 4.06 -12.87
CA GLN A 139 -0.71 5.18 -13.75
C GLN A 139 0.21 6.42 -13.62
N ALA A 140 1.04 6.50 -12.56
CA ALA A 140 2.08 7.53 -12.43
C ALA A 140 3.14 7.46 -13.57
N GLN A 141 3.15 6.40 -14.38
CA GLN A 141 4.00 6.25 -15.57
C GLN A 141 3.31 6.68 -16.88
N CYS A 142 2.07 7.18 -16.85
CA CYS A 142 1.36 7.67 -18.05
C CYS A 142 1.56 9.18 -18.33
N GLY A 143 2.50 9.85 -17.65
CA GLY A 143 2.62 11.31 -17.63
C GLY A 143 3.24 12.00 -18.87
N GLU A 144 3.65 11.28 -19.91
CA GLU A 144 4.37 11.88 -21.05
C GLU A 144 3.82 11.49 -22.42
N ASP A 145 3.13 10.35 -22.54
CA ASP A 145 2.50 9.90 -23.78
C ASP A 145 1.12 9.30 -23.50
N SER A 146 0.08 10.01 -23.95
CA SER A 146 -1.34 9.63 -23.82
C SER A 146 -1.71 8.29 -24.48
N ALA A 147 -0.81 7.70 -25.28
CA ALA A 147 -1.03 6.44 -25.99
C ALA A 147 -0.89 5.19 -25.10
N SER A 148 -0.15 5.25 -23.98
CA SER A 148 0.08 4.08 -23.11
C SER A 148 -1.11 3.74 -22.21
N CYS A 149 -1.96 4.73 -21.93
CA CYS A 149 -3.09 4.61 -21.01
C CYS A 149 -4.37 4.01 -21.64
N ASN A 150 -4.36 3.70 -22.95
CA ASN A 150 -5.52 3.15 -23.67
C ASN A 150 -5.68 1.62 -23.58
N SER A 151 -4.91 0.91 -22.75
CA SER A 151 -4.97 -0.57 -22.70
C SER A 151 -5.53 -1.16 -21.40
N SER A 152 -5.93 -0.36 -20.43
CA SER A 152 -6.46 -0.89 -19.17
C SER A 152 -7.46 0.08 -18.56
N ILE A 153 -8.73 -0.32 -18.52
CA ILE A 153 -9.75 0.32 -17.70
C ILE A 153 -9.18 0.44 -16.29
N PRO A 154 -9.02 1.65 -15.73
CA PRO A 154 -8.56 1.79 -14.36
C PRO A 154 -9.71 1.38 -13.44
N ILE A 155 -9.78 0.11 -13.07
CA ILE A 155 -10.39 -0.28 -11.81
C ILE A 155 -9.28 -0.15 -10.75
N GLN A 156 -8.88 1.09 -10.48
CA GLN A 156 -8.26 1.39 -9.20
C GLN A 156 -9.43 1.52 -8.22
N LEU A 157 -9.78 0.38 -7.61
CA LEU A 157 -10.69 0.34 -6.49
C LEU A 157 -9.98 1.05 -5.33
N ILE A 158 -10.20 2.35 -5.20
CA ILE A 158 -9.86 3.08 -3.98
C ILE A 158 -10.91 2.65 -2.96
N LEU A 159 -10.51 1.74 -2.08
CA LEU A 159 -11.08 1.53 -0.76
C LEU A 159 -10.06 1.99 0.28
#